data_AF-A0A7Y7TRP8-F1
#
_entry.id   AF-A0A7Y7TRP8-F1
#
_cell.length_a   1.000
_cell.length_b   1.000
_cell.length_c   1.000
_cell.angle_alpha   90.00
_cell.angle_beta   90.00
_cell.angle_gamma   90.00
#
_symmetry.space_group_name_H-M   'P 1'
#
loop_
_entity.id
_entity.type
_entity.pdbx_description
1 polymer ?
#
loop_
_entity_poly.entity_id
_entity_poly.type
_entity_poly.pdbx_seq_one_letter_code
_entity_poly.pdbx_strand_id
1 'polypeptide(L)' 'DYGCVGNANGNINLYKAKELITKNIQIENALESLIDLIKLNGEWKEL' A
#
# COMPACT_ATOMS: atom_id res chain seq x y z
N ASP A 1 8.93 1.23 -6.93
CA ASP A 1 8.44 -0.14 -6.64
C ASP A 1 7.54 -0.13 -5.40
N TYR A 2 6.30 -0.60 -5.54
CA TYR A 2 5.35 -0.74 -4.43
C TYR A 2 4.98 -2.21 -4.25
N GLY A 3 4.91 -2.68 -3.01
CA GLY A 3 4.62 -4.07 -2.67
C GLY A 3 3.61 -4.19 -1.53
N CYS A 4 2.84 -5.26 -1.56
CA CYS A 4 1.86 -5.61 -0.53
C CYS A 4 2.18 -7.03 -0.01
N VAL A 5 2.33 -7.19 1.30
CA VAL A 5 2.49 -8.50 1.95
C VAL A 5 1.32 -8.72 2.90
N GLY A 6 0.51 -9.74 2.60
CA GLY A 6 -0.60 -10.16 3.44
C GLY A 6 -0.16 -10.91 4.69
N ASN A 7 -0.89 -10.72 5.78
CA ASN A 7 -0.77 -11.51 7.00
C ASN A 7 -2.00 -12.43 7.15
N ALA A 8 -1.87 -13.47 7.97
CA ALA A 8 -2.88 -14.52 8.11
C ALA A 8 -4.25 -14.05 8.64
N ASN A 9 -4.34 -12.82 9.17
CA ASN A 9 -5.53 -12.26 9.79
C ASN A 9 -6.34 -11.35 8.85
N GLY A 10 -6.07 -11.38 7.54
CA GLY A 10 -6.79 -10.55 6.57
C GLY A 10 -6.29 -9.11 6.50
N ASN A 11 -5.15 -8.81 7.13
CA ASN A 11 -4.51 -7.50 7.02
C ASN A 11 -3.30 -7.57 6.07
N ILE A 12 -2.86 -6.41 5.62
CA ILE A 12 -1.73 -6.26 4.72
C ILE A 12 -0.76 -5.19 5.22
N ASN A 13 0.50 -5.34 4.81
CA ASN A 13 1.53 -4.33 4.99
C ASN A 13 1.96 -3.82 3.62
N LEU A 14 2.02 -2.50 3.46
CA LEU A 14 2.47 -1.83 2.25
C LEU A 14 3.93 -1.41 2.39
N TYR A 15 4.70 -1.69 1.34
CA TYR A 15 6.12 -1.39 1.24
C TYR A 15 6.39 -0.54 0.00
N LYS A 16 7.35 0.38 0.13
CA LYS A 16 7.96 1.07 -1.01
C LYS A 16 9.42 0.65 -1.06
N ALA A 17 9.80 -0.03 -2.14
CA ALA A 17 11.07 -0.74 -2.26
C ALA A 17 11.29 -1.73 -1.08
N LYS A 18 12.06 -1.33 -0.05
CA LYS A 18 12.33 -2.12 1.17
C LYS A 18 11.83 -1.45 2.45
N GLU A 19 11.23 -0.28 2.35
CA GLU A 19 10.73 0.46 3.50
C GLU A 19 9.27 0.12 3.76
N LEU A 20 8.97 -0.20 5.03
CA LEU A 20 7.61 -0.41 5.51
C LEU A 20 6.93 0.95 5.64
N ILE A 21 5.91 1.19 4.83
CA ILE A 21 5.19 2.48 4.85
C ILE A 21 3.98 2.40 5.77
N THR A 22 3.19 1.34 5.63
CA THR A 22 1.98 1.14 6.42
C THR A 22 1.84 -0.33 6.77
N LYS A 23 1.43 -0.63 8.01
CA LYS A 23 1.19 -1.99 8.48
C LYS A 23 -0.24 -2.20 8.94
N ASN A 24 -0.70 -3.43 8.87
CA ASN A 24 -1.94 -3.90 9.47
C ASN A 24 -3.22 -3.23 8.90
N ILE A 25 -3.22 -2.94 7.60
CA ILE A 25 -4.40 -2.40 6.91
C ILE A 25 -5.33 -3.56 6.53
N GLN A 26 -6.64 -3.39 6.65
CA GLN A 26 -7.58 -4.39 6.11
C GLN A 26 -7.33 -4.58 4.61
N ILE A 27 -7.35 -5.83 4.13
CA ILE A 27 -7.11 -6.14 2.71
C ILE A 27 -8.11 -5.46 1.77
N GLU A 28 -9.34 -5.24 2.25
CA GLU A 28 -10.40 -4.50 1.55
C GLU A 28 -10.03 -3.02 1.33
N ASN A 29 -9.26 -2.41 2.24
CA ASN A 29 -8.79 -1.04 2.13
C ASN A 29 -7.41 -0.94 1.45
N ALA A 30 -6.83 -2.08 1.04
CA ALA A 30 -5.48 -2.15 0.48
C ALA A 30 -5.32 -1.32 -0.79
N LEU A 31 -6.30 -1.43 -1.69
CA LEU A 31 -6.27 -0.77 -2.99
C LEU A 31 -6.33 0.75 -2.84
N GLU A 32 -7.27 1.23 -2.03
CA GLU A 32 -7.41 2.66 -1.73
C GLU A 32 -6.14 3.20 -1.05
N SER A 33 -5.64 2.48 -0.04
CA SER A 33 -4.41 2.85 0.67
C SER A 33 -3.19 2.91 -0.26
N LEU A 34 -3.11 2.04 -1.27
CA LEU A 34 -2.05 2.06 -2.26
C LEU A 34 -2.18 3.27 -3.20
N ILE A 35 -3.39 3.55 -3.67
CA ILE A 35 -3.67 4.71 -4.52
C ILE A 35 -3.29 6.00 -3.80
N ASP A 36 -3.71 6.17 -2.54
CA ASP A 36 -3.36 7.34 -1.73
C ASP A 36 -1.85 7.44 -1.51
N LEU A 37 -1.16 6.32 -1.29
CA LEU A 37 0.30 6.31 -1.19
C LEU A 37 1.00 6.78 -2.46
N ILE A 38 0.52 6.34 -3.61
CA ILE A 38 1.09 6.73 -4.90
C ILE A 38 0.78 8.21 -5.18
N LYS A 39 -0.42 8.70 -4.85
CA LYS A 39 -0.83 10.11 -4.95
C LYS A 39 -0.01 11.02 -4.04
N LEU A 40 0.17 10.62 -2.78
CA LEU A 40 0.95 11.38 -1.79
C LEU A 40 2.41 11.52 -2.19
N ASN A 41 2.95 10.52 -2.90
CA ASN A 41 4.30 10.57 -3.46
C ASN A 41 4.41 11.37 -4.77
N GLY A 42 3.30 11.92 -5.30
CA GLY A 42 3.27 12.61 -6.59
C GLY A 42 3.58 11.70 -7.78
N GLU A 43 3.54 10.38 -7.58
CA GLU A 43 3.82 9.37 -8.61
C GLU A 43 2.53 8.92 -9.32
N TRP A 44 1.37 9.38 -8.84
CA TRP A 44 0.09 9.09 -9.47
C TRP A 44 -0.02 9.86 -10.77
N LYS A 45 -0.08 9.13 -11.88
CA LYS A 45 -0.35 9.69 -13.21
C LYS A 45 -1.78 9.35 -13.55
N GLU A 46 -2.66 10.35 -13.53
CA GLU A 46 -3.93 10.26 -14.23
C GLU A 46 -3.62 10.26 -15.73
N LEU A 47 -4.04 9.19 -16.41
CA LEU A 47 -3.96 9.06 -17.87
C LEU A 47 -5.14 9.79 -18.52
#